data_AF-A0A562ZQY3-F1
#
_entry.id   AF-A0A562ZQY3-F1
#
_cell.length_a   1.000
_cell.length_b   1.000
_cell.length_c   1.000
_cell.angle_alpha   90.00
_cell.angle_beta   90.00
_cell.angle_gamma   90.00
#
_symmetry.space_group_name_H-M   'P 1'
#
loop_
_entity.id
_entity.type
_entity.pdbx_description
1 polymer ?
#
loop_
_entity_poly.entity_id
_entity_poly.type
_entity_poly.pdbx_seq_one_letter_code
_entity_poly.pdbx_strand_id
1 'polypeptide(L)'
;MERITGPYRGYFIAAYAVPQESRFAGHAWICTDKPETIRDAHRVEQVSSVGVYADQERAVQAAEYQARFIIDGLDPNWEPFTNPGFLVSR
;
A
#
# COMPACT_ATOMS: atom_id res chain seq x y z
N MET A 1 -13.83 1.92 -7.70
CA MET A 1 -13.70 2.11 -6.24
C MET A 1 -12.24 2.29 -5.87
N GLU A 2 -11.92 3.22 -4.98
CA GLU A 2 -10.59 3.42 -4.40
C GLU A 2 -10.66 3.45 -2.87
N ARG A 3 -9.56 3.05 -2.22
CA ARG A 3 -9.43 2.98 -0.76
C ARG A 3 -7.99 3.24 -0.37
N ILE A 4 -7.78 4.19 0.54
CA ILE A 4 -6.48 4.50 1.11
C ILE A 4 -6.47 4.00 2.56
N THR A 5 -5.52 3.12 2.90
CA THR A 5 -5.37 2.53 4.24
C THR A 5 -3.94 2.72 4.77
N GLY A 6 -3.80 2.63 6.10
CA GLY A 6 -2.52 2.79 6.79
C GLY A 6 -2.53 3.89 7.86
N PRO A 7 -1.37 4.17 8.48
CA PRO A 7 -0.07 3.57 8.17
C PRO A 7 0.06 2.11 8.65
N TYR A 8 0.71 1.27 7.85
CA TYR A 8 1.10 -0.11 8.16
C TYR A 8 2.63 -0.23 8.03
N ARG A 9 3.32 -0.49 9.15
CA ARG A 9 4.81 -0.45 9.23
C ARG A 9 5.45 0.83 8.69
N GLY A 10 4.76 1.97 8.77
CA GLY A 10 5.23 3.26 8.23
C GLY A 10 4.92 3.49 6.75
N TYR A 11 4.17 2.59 6.11
CA TYR A 11 3.72 2.73 4.72
C TYR A 11 2.22 2.94 4.63
N PHE A 12 1.77 3.65 3.60
CA PHE A 12 0.38 3.81 3.22
C PHE A 12 0.07 2.95 2.00
N ILE A 13 -1.16 2.44 1.92
CA ILE A 13 -1.62 1.58 0.83
C ILE A 13 -2.77 2.29 0.14
N ALA A 14 -2.60 2.64 -1.13
CA ALA A 14 -3.67 3.17 -1.96
C ALA A 14 -4.14 2.09 -2.94
N ALA A 15 -5.27 1.45 -2.63
CA ALA A 15 -5.85 0.35 -3.38
C ALA A 15 -7.04 0.77 -4.23
N TYR A 16 -7.19 0.21 -5.43
CA TYR A 16 -8.27 0.48 -6.34
C TYR A 16 -8.62 -0.72 -7.22
N ALA A 17 -9.88 -0.77 -7.65
CA ALA A 17 -10.35 -1.75 -8.61
C ALA A 17 -10.30 -1.19 -10.04
N VAL A 18 -9.72 -1.95 -10.96
CA VAL A 18 -9.73 -1.70 -12.39
C VAL A 18 -10.67 -2.69 -13.06
N PRO A 19 -11.68 -2.23 -13.84
CA PRO A 19 -12.57 -3.12 -14.56
C PRO A 19 -11.81 -3.88 -15.66
N GLN A 20 -12.04 -5.19 -15.73
CA GLN A 20 -11.61 -6.08 -16.82
C GLN A 20 -12.80 -6.90 -17.30
N GLU A 21 -13.33 -6.55 -18.47
CA GLU A 21 -14.51 -7.18 -19.06
C GLU A 21 -15.72 -7.19 -18.10
N SER A 22 -16.03 -8.36 -17.52
CA SER A 22 -17.12 -8.60 -16.57
C SER A 22 -16.65 -8.75 -15.11
N ARG A 23 -15.38 -8.49 -14.84
CA ARG A 23 -14.71 -8.67 -13.55
C ARG A 23 -13.86 -7.45 -13.19
N PHE A 24 -13.22 -7.49 -12.04
CA PHE A 24 -12.38 -6.43 -11.50
C PHE A 24 -11.02 -7.00 -11.06
N ALA A 25 -9.95 -6.37 -11.53
CA ALA A 25 -8.60 -6.57 -11.03
C ALA A 25 -8.33 -5.55 -9.92
N GLY A 26 -7.77 -5.99 -8.80
CA GLY A 26 -7.33 -5.11 -7.73
C GLY A 26 -5.91 -4.64 -8.00
N HIS A 27 -5.64 -3.37 -7.74
CA HIS A 27 -4.30 -2.80 -7.75
C HIS A 27 -4.08 -2.06 -6.44
N ALA A 28 -2.86 -2.07 -5.92
CA ALA A 28 -2.49 -1.31 -4.76
C ALA A 28 -1.10 -0.68 -4.95
N TRP A 29 -0.96 0.56 -4.49
CA TRP A 29 0.30 1.29 -4.44
C TRP A 29 0.75 1.42 -3.00
N ILE A 30 2.00 1.03 -2.75
CA ILE A 30 2.66 1.19 -1.45
C ILE A 30 3.38 2.53 -1.48
N CYS A 31 3.07 3.40 -0.53
CA CYS A 31 3.55 4.78 -0.47
C CYS A 31 4.25 5.03 0.88
N THR A 32 5.29 5.85 0.89
CA THR A 32 5.95 6.31 2.13
C THR A 32 5.12 7.37 2.85
N ASP A 33 4.44 8.21 2.08
CA ASP A 33 3.62 9.31 2.58
C ASP A 33 2.14 9.03 2.34
N LYS A 34 1.27 9.63 3.16
CA LYS A 34 -0.18 9.47 2.99
C LYS A 34 -0.62 10.21 1.72
N PRO A 35 -1.11 9.50 0.69
CA PRO A 35 -1.67 10.18 -0.46
C PRO A 35 -3.02 10.81 -0.12
N GLU A 36 -3.32 11.99 -0.68
CA GLU A 36 -4.66 12.56 -0.65
C GLU A 36 -5.56 11.90 -1.70
N THR A 37 -4.99 11.57 -2.85
CA THR A 37 -5.65 10.83 -3.93
C THR A 37 -4.70 9.78 -4.49
N ILE A 38 -5.23 8.76 -5.18
CA ILE A 38 -4.37 7.81 -5.90
C ILE A 38 -3.45 8.55 -6.88
N ARG A 39 -3.92 9.61 -7.56
CA ARG A 39 -3.13 10.30 -8.59
C ARG A 39 -1.85 10.95 -8.07
N ASP A 40 -1.87 11.38 -6.81
CA ASP A 40 -0.77 12.09 -6.16
C ASP A 40 0.09 11.18 -5.28
N ALA A 41 -0.17 9.87 -5.34
CA ALA A 41 0.55 8.90 -4.53
C ALA A 41 2.00 8.73 -4.97
N HIS A 42 2.92 9.06 -4.07
CA HIS A 42 4.34 8.73 -4.20
C HIS A 42 4.55 7.23 -4.00
N ARG A 43 4.38 6.49 -5.11
CA ARG A 43 4.53 5.03 -5.12
C ARG A 43 6.00 4.62 -4.97
N VAL A 44 6.27 3.82 -3.96
CA VAL A 44 7.50 3.05 -3.82
C VAL A 44 7.38 1.77 -4.63
N GLU A 45 6.23 1.10 -4.52
CA GLU A 45 5.98 -0.17 -5.17
C GLU A 45 4.50 -0.29 -5.57
N GLN A 46 4.23 -1.11 -6.59
CA GLN A 46 2.89 -1.39 -7.08
C GLN A 46 2.66 -2.90 -7.11
N VAL A 47 1.50 -3.32 -6.62
CA VAL A 47 1.07 -4.72 -6.63
C VAL A 47 -0.31 -4.84 -7.27
N SER A 48 -0.55 -5.99 -7.90
CA SER A 48 -1.86 -6.38 -8.41
C SER A 48 -2.39 -7.58 -7.61
N SER A 49 -3.72 -7.70 -7.55
CA SER A 49 -4.35 -8.89 -7.00
C SER A 49 -3.99 -10.13 -7.84
N VAL A 50 -3.89 -11.28 -7.18
CA VAL A 50 -3.52 -12.57 -7.80
C VAL A 50 -4.49 -13.01 -8.90
N GLY A 51 -5.73 -12.51 -8.87
CA GLY A 51 -6.73 -12.80 -9.89
C GLY A 51 -7.74 -11.67 -10.06
N VAL A 52 -8.74 -11.94 -10.88
CA VAL A 52 -9.88 -11.04 -11.16
C VAL A 52 -11.14 -11.53 -10.45
N TYR A 53 -11.88 -10.60 -9.85
CA TYR A 53 -13.04 -10.89 -8.99
C TYR A 53 -14.31 -10.31 -9.59
N ALA A 54 -15.46 -10.91 -9.29
CA ALA A 54 -16.76 -10.37 -9.72
C ALA A 54 -17.14 -9.06 -9.00
N ASP A 55 -16.53 -8.79 -7.85
CA ASP A 55 -16.85 -7.66 -6.97
C ASP A 55 -15.64 -6.71 -6.84
N GLN A 56 -15.89 -5.41 -6.90
CA GLN A 56 -14.89 -4.36 -6.73
C GLN A 56 -14.28 -4.38 -5.33
N GLU A 57 -15.07 -4.54 -4.28
CA GLU A 57 -14.58 -4.57 -2.89
C GLU A 57 -13.63 -5.73 -2.68
N ARG A 58 -13.99 -6.91 -3.21
CA ARG A 58 -13.15 -8.10 -3.11
C ARG A 58 -11.83 -7.94 -3.85
N ALA A 59 -11.84 -7.28 -5.01
CA ALA A 59 -10.64 -6.96 -5.77
C ALA A 59 -9.70 -6.01 -4.99
N VAL A 60 -10.24 -4.92 -4.43
CA VAL A 60 -9.48 -3.98 -3.59
C VAL A 60 -8.90 -4.71 -2.37
N GLN A 61 -9.70 -5.49 -1.65
CA GLN A 61 -9.26 -6.21 -0.45
C GLN A 61 -8.14 -7.22 -0.75
N ALA A 62 -8.23 -7.92 -1.89
CA ALA A 62 -7.17 -8.82 -2.33
C ALA A 62 -5.86 -8.08 -2.63
N ALA A 63 -5.94 -6.91 -3.26
CA ALA A 63 -4.76 -6.07 -3.53
C ALA A 63 -4.16 -5.49 -2.24
N GLU A 64 -4.99 -5.07 -1.28
CA GLU A 64 -4.52 -4.63 0.04
C GLU A 64 -3.78 -5.73 0.79
N TYR A 65 -4.30 -6.97 0.74
CA TYR A 65 -3.65 -8.10 1.41
C TYR A 65 -2.27 -8.40 0.80
N GLN A 66 -2.16 -8.36 -0.53
CA GLN A 66 -0.88 -8.51 -1.22
C GLN A 66 0.09 -7.37 -0.90
N ALA A 67 -0.40 -6.13 -0.84
CA ALA A 67 0.43 -4.99 -0.45
C ALA A 67 0.97 -5.14 0.97
N ARG A 68 0.15 -5.61 1.92
CA ARG A 68 0.62 -5.89 3.29
C ARG A 68 1.67 -6.99 3.33
N PHE A 69 1.48 -8.07 2.57
CA PHE A 69 2.46 -9.15 2.47
C PHE A 69 3.83 -8.65 1.95
N ILE A 70 3.83 -7.75 0.96
CA ILE A 70 5.06 -7.10 0.49
C ILE A 70 5.65 -6.21 1.58
N ILE A 71 4.82 -5.37 2.22
CA ILE A 71 5.28 -4.49 3.32
C ILE A 71 5.87 -5.30 4.48
N ASP A 72 5.40 -6.51 4.77
CA ASP A 72 5.97 -7.40 5.78
C ASP A 72 7.41 -7.84 5.45
N GLY A 73 7.79 -7.85 4.17
CA GLY A 73 9.15 -8.10 3.71
C GLY A 73 10.05 -6.86 3.66
N LEU A 74 9.50 -5.66 3.79
CA LEU A 74 10.27 -4.40 3.76
C LEU A 74 10.85 -4.06 5.13
N ASP A 75 11.89 -3.23 5.15
CA ASP A 75 12.31 -2.55 6.36
C ASP A 75 11.22 -1.58 6.80
N PRO A 76 10.97 -1.42 8.11
CA PRO A 76 9.97 -0.48 8.56
C PRO A 76 10.33 0.97 8.18
N ASN A 77 9.39 1.70 7.59
CA ASN A 77 9.59 3.09 7.13
C ASN A 77 9.29 4.14 8.22
N TRP A 78 9.00 3.72 9.43
CA TRP A 78 8.99 4.62 10.58
C TRP A 78 10.44 4.75 11.05
N GLU A 79 10.98 5.97 11.04
CA GLU A 79 12.29 6.22 11.62
C GLU A 79 12.33 5.60 13.03
N PRO A 80 13.32 4.73 13.32
CA PRO A 80 13.50 4.30 14.69
C PRO A 80 13.93 5.54 15.46
N PHE A 81 13.02 6.09 16.29
CA PHE A 81 13.34 7.01 17.38
C PHE A 81 14.40 6.41 18.35
N THR A 82 14.85 5.18 18.11
CA THR A 82 15.79 4.39 18.91
C THR A 82 16.80 3.69 18.00
N ASN A 83 17.56 4.45 17.20
CA ASN A 83 18.94 4.05 16.93
C ASN A 83 19.80 4.59 18.09
N PRO A 84 20.09 3.81 19.16
CA PRO A 84 21.00 4.22 20.22
C PRO A 84 22.42 4.30 19.65
N GLY A 85 22.72 5.41 18.98
CA GLY A 85 23.96 5.67 18.27
C GLY A 85 24.02 7.08 17.69
N PHE A 86 22.88 7.74 17.48
CA PHE A 86 22.79 9.15 17.10
C PHE A 86 22.33 10.03 18.26
N LEU A 87 22.99 9.91 19.43
CA LEU A 87 23.07 11.06 20.33
C LEU A 87 24.07 12.03 19.69
N VAL A 88 23.55 12.99 18.93
CA VAL A 88 24.32 14.15 18.51
C VAL A 88 24.69 14.89 19.79
N SER A 89 25.90 14.64 20.28
CA SER A 89 26.48 15.41 21.37
C SER A 89 26.52 16.86 20.89
N ARG A 90 25.77 17.73 21.58
CA ARG A 90 25.90 19.17 21.43
C ARG A 90 26.35 19.76 22.75
#